data_AF-A0A8T4UNV0-F1
#
_entry.id   AF-A0A8T4UNV0-F1
#
_cell.length_a   1.000
_cell.length_b   1.000
_cell.length_c   1.000
_cell.angle_alpha   90.00
_cell.angle_beta   90.00
_cell.angle_gamma   90.00
#
_symmetry.space_group_name_H-M   'P 1'
#
loop_
_entity.id
_entity.type
_entity.pdbx_description
1 polymer ?
#
loop_
_entity_poly.entity_id
_entity_poly.type
_entity_poly.pdbx_seq_one_letter_code
_entity_poly.pdbx_strand_id
1 'polypeptide(L)'
;MPAALAAERAELDTDISAEDQARFDAILQPVMKIYNFIKYVSSAVAVIFLLYAGISFMSSGSDPRQRDTAKSIATYVILGLLIIWAAPMVVQLLI
;
A
#
# COMPACT_ATOMS: atom_id res chain seq x y z
N MET A 1 -17.63 13.42 47.47
CA MET A 1 -16.73 13.94 46.42
C MET A 1 -15.93 12.88 45.63
N PRO A 2 -15.76 11.59 46.03
CA PRO A 2 -15.04 10.61 45.19
C PRO A 2 -15.91 9.98 44.09
N ALA A 3 -17.24 9.94 44.28
CA ALA A 3 -18.17 9.36 43.30
C ALA A 3 -18.34 10.20 42.03
N ALA A 4 -18.26 11.53 42.14
CA ALA A 4 -18.35 12.45 40.99
C ALA A 4 -17.14 12.30 40.06
N LEU A 5 -15.93 12.16 40.63
CA LEU A 5 -14.70 11.93 39.88
C LEU A 5 -14.65 10.54 39.23
N ALA A 6 -15.38 9.55 39.77
CA ALA A 6 -15.47 8.21 39.20
C ALA A 6 -16.45 8.15 38.00
N ALA A 7 -17.54 8.92 38.05
CA ALA A 7 -18.46 9.06 36.93
C ALA A 7 -17.81 9.82 35.75
N GLU A 8 -17.10 10.91 36.04
CA GLU A 8 -16.38 11.68 35.01
C GLU A 8 -15.26 10.89 34.35
N ARG A 9 -14.57 10.02 35.11
CA ARG A 9 -13.55 9.09 34.56
C ARG A 9 -14.14 7.94 33.75
N ALA A 10 -15.35 7.48 34.07
CA ALA A 10 -16.03 6.45 33.29
C ALA A 10 -16.52 6.99 31.93
N GLU A 11 -16.86 8.28 31.87
CA GLU A 11 -17.25 8.97 30.63
C GLU A 11 -16.04 9.34 29.74
N LEU A 12 -14.86 9.47 30.35
CA LEU A 12 -13.57 9.68 29.65
C LEU A 12 -12.95 8.39 29.08
N ASP A 13 -13.37 7.21 29.56
CA ASP A 13 -12.75 5.92 29.25
C ASP A 13 -13.56 5.09 28.22
N THR A 14 -14.79 5.49 27.89
CA THR A 14 -15.68 4.66 27.06
C THR A 14 -15.73 4.98 25.57
N ASP A 15 -15.16 6.06 25.05
CA ASP A 15 -15.38 6.39 23.64
C ASP A 15 -14.18 7.06 22.97
N ILE A 16 -13.37 6.25 22.27
CA ILE A 16 -13.09 6.60 20.86
C ILE A 16 -14.45 6.50 20.17
N SER A 17 -15.23 7.57 20.28
CA SER A 17 -16.63 7.63 19.87
C SER A 17 -16.73 7.18 18.42
N ALA A 18 -17.80 6.50 18.02
CA ALA A 18 -18.07 6.20 16.61
C ALA A 18 -17.94 7.47 15.71
N GLU A 19 -18.09 8.65 16.31
CA GLU A 19 -17.82 9.95 15.69
C GLU A 19 -16.34 10.18 15.32
N ASP A 20 -15.38 9.75 16.13
CA ASP A 20 -13.95 9.86 15.88
C ASP A 20 -13.47 8.89 14.79
N GLN A 21 -14.01 7.67 14.77
CA GLN A 21 -13.75 6.71 13.69
C GLN A 21 -14.29 7.24 12.35
N ALA A 22 -15.51 7.78 12.35
CA ALA A 22 -16.09 8.39 11.15
C ALA A 22 -15.29 9.60 10.65
N ARG A 23 -14.74 10.41 11.56
CA ARG A 23 -13.83 11.52 11.23
C ARG A 23 -12.53 11.02 10.62
N PHE A 24 -11.94 9.97 11.18
CA PHE A 24 -10.71 9.37 10.65
C PHE A 24 -10.93 8.78 9.25
N ASP A 25 -12.02 8.05 9.05
CA ASP A 25 -12.43 7.52 7.74
C ASP A 25 -12.64 8.63 6.70
N ALA A 26 -13.28 9.74 7.09
CA ALA A 26 -13.47 10.89 6.21
C ALA A 26 -12.15 11.50 5.73
N ILE A 27 -11.12 11.52 6.60
CA ILE A 27 -9.77 11.99 6.27
C ILE A 27 -9.02 10.97 5.40
N LEU A 28 -9.20 9.68 5.64
CA LEU A 28 -8.54 8.62 4.87
C LEU A 28 -9.16 8.42 3.48
N GLN A 29 -10.45 8.69 3.28
CA GLN A 29 -11.13 8.44 2.02
C GLN A 29 -10.43 9.05 0.78
N PRO A 30 -10.03 10.34 0.76
CA PRO A 30 -9.30 10.91 -0.36
C PRO A 30 -7.96 10.22 -0.61
N VAL A 31 -7.22 9.90 0.46
CA VAL A 31 -5.94 9.20 0.40
C VAL A 31 -6.12 7.81 -0.21
N MET A 32 -7.14 7.07 0.22
CA MET A 32 -7.44 5.73 -0.29
C MET A 32 -7.87 5.74 -1.76
N LYS A 33 -8.58 6.79 -2.21
CA LYS A 33 -8.89 6.97 -3.65
C LYS A 33 -7.63 7.17 -4.48
N ILE A 34 -6.72 8.04 -4.03
CA ILE A 34 -5.44 8.28 -4.72
C ILE A 34 -4.58 7.01 -4.71
N TYR A 35 -4.49 6.33 -3.56
CA TYR A 35 -3.78 5.06 -3.44
C TYR A 35 -4.34 4.01 -4.41
N ASN A 36 -5.66 3.81 -4.47
CA ASN A 36 -6.27 2.84 -5.38
C ASN A 36 -6.02 3.20 -6.84
N PHE A 37 -6.11 4.48 -7.20
CA PHE A 37 -5.77 4.95 -8.54
C PHE A 37 -4.31 4.61 -8.90
N ILE A 38 -3.35 4.97 -8.04
CA ILE A 38 -1.93 4.66 -8.24
C ILE A 38 -1.73 3.15 -8.31
N LYS A 39 -2.32 2.37 -7.41
CA LYS A 39 -2.22 0.91 -7.38
C LYS A 39 -2.61 0.29 -8.72
N TYR A 40 -3.77 0.65 -9.27
CA TYR A 40 -4.24 0.07 -10.52
C TYR A 40 -3.42 0.55 -11.72
N VAL A 41 -3.07 1.84 -11.79
CA VAL A 41 -2.22 2.38 -12.87
C VAL A 41 -0.83 1.74 -12.85
N SER A 42 -0.18 1.71 -11.69
CA SER A 42 1.12 1.07 -11.51
C SER A 42 1.06 -0.43 -11.80
N SER A 43 -0.04 -1.12 -11.46
CA SER A 43 -0.21 -2.54 -11.80
C SER A 43 -0.29 -2.75 -13.32
N ALA A 44 -1.02 -1.91 -14.04
CA ALA A 44 -1.07 -1.97 -15.50
C ALA A 44 0.30 -1.69 -16.13
N VAL A 45 1.00 -0.66 -15.65
CA VAL A 45 2.36 -0.32 -16.09
C VAL A 45 3.33 -1.47 -15.81
N ALA A 46 3.24 -2.09 -14.64
CA ALA A 46 4.09 -3.22 -14.28
C ALA A 46 3.96 -4.40 -15.25
N VAL A 47 2.74 -4.71 -15.72
CA VAL A 47 2.54 -5.75 -16.73
C VAL A 47 3.31 -5.43 -18.02
N ILE A 48 3.29 -4.18 -18.48
CA ILE A 48 4.03 -3.75 -19.67
C ILE A 48 5.54 -3.93 -19.47
N PHE A 49 6.07 -3.53 -18.31
CA PHE A 49 7.50 -3.68 -18.01
C PHE A 49 7.91 -5.15 -17.81
N LEU A 50 7.04 -6.00 -17.29
CA LEU A 50 7.30 -7.44 -17.21
C LEU A 50 7.32 -8.09 -18.60
N LEU A 51 6.43 -7.68 -19.50
CA LEU A 51 6.49 -8.11 -20.89
C LEU A 51 7.79 -7.65 -21.56
N TYR A 52 8.18 -6.39 -21.36
CA TYR A 52 9.45 -5.87 -21.86
C TYR A 52 10.65 -6.66 -21.31
N ALA A 53 10.68 -6.93 -20.01
CA ALA A 53 11.72 -7.74 -19.38
C ALA A 53 11.74 -9.17 -19.94
N GLY A 54 10.57 -9.79 -20.15
CA GLY A 54 10.46 -11.12 -20.74
C GLY A 54 10.99 -11.18 -22.17
N ILE A 55 10.59 -10.21 -23.02
CA ILE A 55 11.07 -10.11 -24.41
C ILE A 55 12.57 -9.85 -24.43
N SER A 56 13.07 -8.90 -23.63
CA SER A 56 14.49 -8.58 -23.52
C SER A 56 15.31 -9.78 -23.05
N PHE A 57 14.79 -10.56 -22.11
CA PHE A 57 15.42 -11.79 -21.65
C PHE A 57 15.49 -12.85 -22.76
N MET A 58 14.44 -13.03 -23.55
CA MET A 58 14.45 -13.98 -24.67
C MET A 58 15.36 -13.53 -25.82
N SER A 59 15.39 -12.23 -26.14
CA SER A 59 16.19 -11.68 -27.25
C SER A 59 17.68 -11.54 -26.94
N SER A 60 18.08 -11.62 -25.66
CA SER A 60 19.46 -11.40 -25.20
C SER A 60 20.49 -12.40 -25.73
N GLY A 61 20.09 -13.57 -26.26
CA GLY A 61 21.00 -14.51 -26.91
C GLY A 61 22.18 -14.93 -26.00
N SER A 62 23.41 -14.74 -26.46
CA SER A 62 24.62 -15.05 -25.70
C SER A 62 25.18 -13.88 -24.89
N ASP A 63 24.49 -12.73 -24.83
CA ASP A 63 24.93 -11.56 -24.06
C ASP A 63 24.47 -11.67 -22.59
N PRO A 64 25.37 -11.92 -21.64
CA PRO A 64 25.01 -12.07 -20.23
C PRO A 64 24.54 -10.74 -19.62
N ARG A 65 25.06 -9.59 -20.09
CA ARG A 65 24.70 -8.27 -19.54
C ARG A 65 23.26 -7.92 -19.84
N GLN A 66 22.80 -8.22 -21.06
CA GLN A 66 21.40 -8.02 -21.43
C GLN A 66 20.47 -8.94 -20.63
N ARG A 67 20.87 -10.20 -20.38
CA ARG A 67 20.12 -11.14 -19.53
C ARG A 67 19.96 -10.62 -18.11
N ASP A 68 21.04 -10.14 -17.51
CA ASP A 68 21.02 -9.66 -16.13
C ASP A 68 20.26 -8.34 -15.99
N THR A 69 20.31 -7.48 -17.01
CA THR A 69 19.48 -6.27 -17.08
C THR A 69 17.99 -6.63 -17.09
N ALA A 70 17.57 -7.56 -17.95
CA ALA A 70 16.18 -8.01 -18.03
C ALA A 70 15.67 -8.60 -16.70
N LYS A 71 16.48 -9.44 -16.04
CA LYS A 71 16.17 -9.96 -14.70
C LYS A 71 16.04 -8.85 -13.65
N SER A 72 16.92 -7.85 -13.70
CA SER A 72 16.91 -6.72 -12.76
C SER A 72 15.63 -5.91 -12.92
N ILE A 73 15.21 -5.64 -14.17
CA ILE A 73 13.94 -4.96 -14.45
C ILE A 73 12.77 -5.77 -13.88
N ALA A 74 12.70 -7.07 -14.17
CA ALA A 74 11.64 -7.92 -13.63
C ALA A 74 11.61 -7.91 -12.10
N THR A 75 12.79 -8.00 -11.46
CA THR A 75 12.93 -7.96 -10.00
C THR A 75 12.39 -6.66 -9.42
N TYR A 76 12.80 -5.50 -9.96
CA TYR A 76 12.36 -4.21 -9.46
C TYR A 76 10.85 -3.99 -9.65
N VAL A 77 10.30 -4.45 -10.78
CA VAL A 77 8.85 -4.37 -11.02
C VAL A 77 8.08 -5.22 -10.01
N ILE A 78 8.53 -6.44 -9.75
CA ILE A 78 7.91 -7.33 -8.76
C ILE A 78 8.01 -6.73 -7.35
N LEU A 79 9.17 -6.21 -6.96
CA LEU A 79 9.35 -5.57 -5.65
C LEU A 79 8.44 -4.34 -5.50
N GLY A 80 8.34 -3.49 -6.53
CA GLY A 80 7.43 -2.35 -6.53
C GLY A 80 5.96 -2.76 -6.39
N LEU A 81 5.54 -3.81 -7.10
CA LEU A 81 4.19 -4.37 -6.96
C LEU A 81 3.95 -4.89 -5.54
N LEU A 82 4.89 -5.65 -4.97
CA LEU A 82 4.76 -6.17 -3.62
C LEU A 82 4.56 -5.05 -2.60
N ILE A 83 5.33 -3.96 -2.71
CA ILE A 83 5.19 -2.79 -1.83
C ILE A 83 3.81 -2.14 -1.97
N ILE A 84 3.36 -1.89 -3.21
CA ILE A 84 2.06 -1.27 -3.47
C ILE A 84 0.92 -2.11 -2.89
N TRP A 85 0.98 -3.44 -3.06
CA TRP A 85 -0.05 -4.36 -2.59
C TRP A 85 0.01 -4.63 -1.09
N ALA A 86 1.19 -4.50 -0.46
CA ALA A 86 1.36 -4.61 0.99
C ALA A 86 0.99 -3.34 1.76
N ALA A 87 0.97 -2.16 1.11
CA ALA A 87 0.61 -0.88 1.73
C ALA A 87 -0.65 -0.90 2.63
N PRO A 88 -1.81 -1.47 2.23
CA PRO A 88 -3.00 -1.49 3.06
C PRO A 88 -2.82 -2.31 4.35
N MET A 89 -1.93 -3.30 4.36
CA MET A 89 -1.63 -4.07 5.57
C MET A 89 -0.95 -3.18 6.63
N VAL A 90 -0.09 -2.26 6.19
CA VAL A 90 0.56 -1.29 7.08
C VAL A 90 -0.46 -0.28 7.62
N VAL A 91 -1.37 0.19 6.76
CA VAL A 91 -2.43 1.12 7.20
C VAL A 91 -3.32 0.44 8.24
N GLN A 92 -3.76 -0.79 8.00
CA GLN A 92 -4.58 -1.58 8.93
C GLN A 92 -3.89 -1.90 10.26
N LEU A 93 -2.57 -1.82 10.33
CA LEU A 93 -1.83 -2.01 11.58
C LEU A 93 -1.82 -0.75 12.46
N LEU A 94 -2.03 0.42 11.87
CA LEU A 94 -1.95 1.73 12.55
C LEU A 94 -3.31 2.23 13.07
N ILE A 95 -4.40 1.66 12.57
CA ILE A 95 -5.79 1.90 12.99
C ILE A 95 -6.23 0.80 13.94
#